data_AF-A0A9W8WNP4-F1
#
_entry.id   AF-A0A9W8WNP4-F1
#
_cell.length_a   1.000
_cell.length_b   1.000
_cell.length_c   1.000
_cell.angle_alpha   90.00
_cell.angle_beta   90.00
_cell.angle_gamma   90.00
#
_symmetry.space_group_name_H-M   'P 1'
#
loop_
_entity.id
_entity.type
_entity.pdbx_description
1 polymer ?
#
loop_
_entity_poly.entity_id
_entity_poly.type
_entity_poly.pdbx_seq_one_letter_code
_entity_poly.pdbx_strand_id
1 'polypeptide(L)'
;MLSDWTWMSLFVKSGRCLNQYDPSLCLATSGQTWFDERTSASFANTSLPQLSWPLTAFAPNFTVDYGTDDVCIGEVCSAGTVLQVSDFPYHSEGIPKVPFSGIFGMAPVTAGLNETFHPANYQAWKAGKLGFRVGWNSCAALASSDSCLGGEAKLVFGGTNSSLYDNDALRIYEIQNPDWLSDAFYPLTPPRENYWTTPLTSTWIHGASDEESRNFAVPFSGSNGSKITPLAVLNEGFEGLGAPLSLNAYNWLVDRIRGTLAWNDTVDEIHAQGSSGFNTTEQDWYTVSCDEMDSYLELAYELNGHTNYTVRPQDDVIKLGGSSICYLSVNVWKYGRTEDGNAKVALLGLAFLKRFQAHLDLLQFLKLRADEIVPGGSLVLSFVSQSSSGKENYDGLVDACRNAMIDMVKDGTLPGVVAGSFHVPTCNRTLQGVHQAIEEVIPTWIAHEVFEQDCLHPAKKDLELQKKSDCQEDDDASRQYANVVVDWLMAVCAGYFLKAVKVGSDNMVTDEIAEKYLAGWVKRTKEFFFKDHRDEDVVCSFIFVRLERV
;
A
#
# COMPACT_ATOMS: atom_id res chain seq x y z
N MET A 1 1.78 -9.15 13.45
CA MET A 1 3.13 -8.55 13.49
C MET A 1 3.27 -7.65 12.28
N LEU A 2 4.03 -6.57 12.39
CA LEU A 2 4.40 -5.74 11.24
C LEU A 2 5.51 -6.44 10.46
N SER A 3 5.39 -6.60 9.15
CA SER A 3 6.55 -6.94 8.32
C SER A 3 7.37 -5.67 8.07
N ASP A 4 8.67 -5.73 8.30
CA ASP A 4 9.55 -4.58 8.11
C ASP A 4 10.86 -5.03 7.47
N TRP A 5 11.09 -4.56 6.25
CA TRP A 5 12.21 -4.97 5.42
C TRP A 5 13.50 -4.27 5.81
N THR A 6 13.38 -3.21 6.59
CA THR A 6 14.51 -2.52 7.17
C THR A 6 14.82 -3.08 8.55
N TRP A 7 13.87 -3.62 9.30
CA TRP A 7 14.12 -4.16 10.65
C TRP A 7 14.94 -5.46 10.62
N MET A 8 15.91 -5.63 11.53
CA MET A 8 16.97 -6.65 11.44
C MET A 8 16.72 -8.00 12.12
N SER A 9 15.73 -8.11 13.01
CA SER A 9 15.45 -9.35 13.75
C SER A 9 13.98 -9.46 14.12
N LEU A 10 13.53 -10.62 14.58
CA LEU A 10 12.18 -10.75 15.10
C LEU A 10 12.09 -9.98 16.42
N PHE A 11 11.22 -8.99 16.50
CA PHE A 11 10.92 -8.27 17.74
C PHE A 11 9.55 -8.63 18.26
N VAL A 12 9.45 -8.85 19.57
CA VAL A 12 8.19 -9.01 20.30
C VAL A 12 8.16 -8.09 21.51
N LYS A 13 7.02 -7.43 21.72
CA LYS A 13 6.72 -6.76 22.98
C LYS A 13 6.60 -7.82 24.08
N SER A 14 7.31 -7.62 25.17
CA SER A 14 7.37 -8.54 26.31
C SER A 14 6.97 -7.82 27.61
N GLY A 15 6.88 -8.58 28.71
CA GLY A 15 6.65 -8.02 30.05
C GLY A 15 7.86 -7.29 30.64
N ARG A 16 8.90 -6.99 29.85
CA ARG A 16 10.13 -6.34 30.32
C ARG A 16 10.17 -4.85 29.97
N CYS A 17 10.62 -4.07 30.93
CA CYS A 17 10.95 -2.67 30.84
C CYS A 17 11.62 -2.25 32.16
N LEU A 18 12.34 -1.12 32.16
CA LEU A 18 13.09 -0.62 33.32
C LEU A 18 14.06 -1.67 33.91
N ASN A 19 14.66 -2.51 33.06
CA ASN A 19 15.54 -3.62 33.46
C ASN A 19 14.87 -4.62 34.42
N GLN A 20 13.54 -4.77 34.35
CA GLN A 20 12.78 -5.73 35.14
C GLN A 20 11.67 -6.37 34.33
N TYR A 21 11.24 -7.56 34.74
CA TYR A 21 10.04 -8.18 34.19
C TYR A 21 8.86 -7.90 35.13
N ASP A 22 7.94 -7.05 34.68
CA ASP A 22 6.67 -6.74 35.33
C ASP A 22 5.62 -6.34 34.27
N PRO A 23 4.78 -7.30 33.81
CA PRO A 23 3.72 -7.04 32.84
C PRO A 23 2.78 -5.89 33.23
N SER A 24 2.51 -5.71 34.53
CA SER A 24 1.61 -4.66 35.02
C SER A 24 2.18 -3.26 34.80
N LEU A 25 3.50 -3.15 34.76
CA LEU A 25 4.25 -1.92 34.58
C LEU A 25 4.60 -1.67 33.10
N CYS A 26 4.81 -2.73 32.30
CA CYS A 26 5.37 -2.66 30.95
C CYS A 26 4.36 -2.71 29.79
N LEU A 27 3.14 -3.21 29.99
CA LEU A 27 2.25 -3.52 28.85
C LEU A 27 1.08 -2.55 28.64
N ALA A 28 0.79 -1.70 29.63
CA ALA A 28 -0.40 -0.82 29.69
C ALA A 28 -1.72 -1.58 29.47
N THR A 29 -2.85 -0.90 29.64
CA THR A 29 -4.20 -1.40 29.29
C THR A 29 -4.50 -1.30 27.78
N SER A 30 -3.46 -1.23 26.94
CA SER A 30 -3.56 -0.90 25.52
C SER A 30 -4.33 -1.91 24.66
N GLY A 31 -4.58 -3.13 25.18
CA GLY A 31 -5.23 -4.22 24.44
C GLY A 31 -4.32 -4.91 23.42
N GLN A 32 -3.07 -4.47 23.26
CA GLN A 32 -2.09 -5.13 22.39
C GLN A 32 -1.72 -6.50 22.95
N THR A 33 -1.58 -7.49 22.06
CA THR A 33 -0.98 -8.77 22.42
C THR A 33 0.48 -8.58 22.84
N TRP A 34 1.06 -9.54 23.55
CA TRP A 34 2.47 -9.51 23.96
C TRP A 34 2.97 -10.93 24.18
N PHE A 35 4.28 -11.08 24.22
CA PHE A 35 4.96 -12.35 24.42
C PHE A 35 5.37 -12.55 25.89
N ASP A 36 4.74 -13.52 26.55
CA ASP A 36 5.09 -13.91 27.92
C ASP A 36 6.19 -14.97 27.95
N GLU A 37 7.42 -14.48 27.91
CA GLU A 37 8.64 -15.28 28.03
C GLU A 37 8.72 -16.19 29.28
N ARG A 38 7.97 -15.92 30.35
CA ARG A 38 7.97 -16.77 31.56
C ARG A 38 7.05 -17.99 31.45
N THR A 39 6.13 -17.96 30.49
CA THR A 39 5.20 -19.07 30.23
C THR A 39 5.66 -19.97 29.09
N SER A 40 6.59 -19.49 28.26
CA SER A 40 7.21 -20.29 27.21
C SER A 40 8.12 -21.35 27.83
N ALA A 41 7.92 -22.61 27.44
CA ALA A 41 8.75 -23.73 27.88
C ALA A 41 10.10 -23.81 27.16
N SER A 42 10.23 -23.14 26.01
CA SER A 42 11.42 -23.13 25.14
C SER A 42 12.21 -21.83 25.21
N PHE A 43 11.71 -20.81 25.92
CA PHE A 43 12.41 -19.54 26.07
C PHE A 43 13.67 -19.67 26.93
N ALA A 44 14.77 -19.11 26.44
CA ALA A 44 16.00 -18.96 27.20
C ALA A 44 16.63 -17.57 26.95
N ASN A 45 17.15 -16.96 28.01
CA ASN A 45 17.92 -15.72 27.91
C ASN A 45 19.26 -15.96 27.19
N THR A 46 19.72 -14.96 26.44
CA THR A 46 21.05 -14.97 25.85
C THR A 46 22.01 -14.04 26.59
N SER A 47 23.30 -14.09 26.24
CA SER A 47 24.30 -13.11 26.68
C SER A 47 24.62 -12.08 25.59
N LEU A 48 23.79 -11.97 24.55
CA LEU A 48 23.98 -11.00 23.49
C LEU A 48 23.79 -9.58 24.05
N PRO A 49 24.57 -8.60 23.58
CA PRO A 49 24.47 -7.24 24.08
C PRO A 49 23.11 -6.62 23.72
N GLN A 50 22.55 -5.86 24.66
CA GLN A 50 21.35 -5.06 24.42
C GLN A 50 21.60 -4.09 23.26
N LEU A 51 20.58 -3.90 22.40
CA LEU A 51 20.59 -2.83 21.40
C LEU A 51 19.68 -1.69 21.83
N SER A 52 20.07 -0.48 21.46
CA SER A 52 19.31 0.73 21.73
C SER A 52 19.28 1.66 20.53
N TRP A 53 18.11 2.22 20.27
CA TRP A 53 17.88 3.35 19.40
C TRP A 53 17.45 4.55 20.24
N PRO A 54 18.11 5.72 20.11
CA PRO A 54 17.58 6.95 20.70
C PRO A 54 16.18 7.27 20.17
N LEU A 55 15.90 6.87 18.93
CA LEU A 55 14.63 7.06 18.26
C LEU A 55 14.40 6.02 17.16
N THR A 56 13.18 5.55 17.03
CA THR A 56 12.65 4.75 15.90
C THR A 56 11.31 5.36 15.48
N ALA A 57 10.67 4.96 14.37
CA ALA A 57 9.29 5.38 14.14
C ALA A 57 8.29 4.91 15.20
N PHE A 58 8.61 3.85 15.95
CA PHE A 58 7.67 3.19 16.86
C PHE A 58 7.74 3.73 18.28
N ALA A 59 8.93 4.10 18.75
CA ALA A 59 9.12 4.67 20.08
C ALA A 59 10.46 5.42 20.21
N PRO A 60 10.53 6.43 21.10
CA PRO A 60 11.80 7.01 21.55
C PRO A 60 12.52 6.04 22.49
N ASN A 61 13.86 6.14 22.60
CA ASN A 61 14.68 5.31 23.49
C ASN A 61 14.30 3.82 23.43
N PHE A 62 14.15 3.30 22.22
CA PHE A 62 13.74 1.91 21.97
C PHE A 62 14.90 0.99 22.34
N THR A 63 14.71 0.08 23.28
CA THR A 63 15.74 -0.85 23.75
C THR A 63 15.23 -2.28 23.71
N VAL A 64 16.12 -3.18 23.32
CA VAL A 64 15.80 -4.61 23.18
C VAL A 64 16.89 -5.48 23.77
N ASP A 65 16.44 -6.45 24.58
CA ASP A 65 17.23 -7.59 24.99
C ASP A 65 17.06 -8.75 24.00
N TYR A 66 17.88 -9.79 24.17
CA TYR A 66 17.83 -10.97 23.31
C TYR A 66 17.51 -12.24 24.10
N GLY A 67 16.50 -12.95 23.61
CA GLY A 67 16.17 -14.30 24.01
C GLY A 67 16.33 -15.28 22.84
N THR A 68 16.22 -16.56 23.15
CA THR A 68 15.99 -17.63 22.17
C THR A 68 14.68 -18.30 22.48
N ASP A 69 13.91 -18.64 21.45
CA ASP A 69 12.69 -19.44 21.59
C ASP A 69 12.41 -20.21 20.29
N ASP A 70 11.43 -21.11 20.34
CA ASP A 70 10.89 -21.78 19.17
C ASP A 70 9.99 -20.81 18.40
N VAL A 71 10.35 -20.53 17.15
CA VAL A 71 9.60 -19.60 16.28
C VAL A 71 9.03 -20.35 15.10
N CYS A 72 7.73 -20.18 14.85
CA CYS A 72 7.04 -20.76 13.70
C CYS A 72 6.66 -19.67 12.68
N ILE A 73 7.00 -19.89 11.42
CA ILE A 73 6.61 -19.08 10.26
C ILE A 73 5.67 -19.96 9.42
N GLY A 74 4.38 -19.68 9.50
CA GLY A 74 3.37 -20.61 8.97
C GLY A 74 3.49 -21.97 9.66
N GLU A 75 3.64 -23.03 8.87
CA GLU A 75 3.80 -24.41 9.37
C GLU A 75 5.25 -24.78 9.71
N VAL A 76 6.22 -23.89 9.43
CA VAL A 76 7.65 -24.18 9.61
C VAL A 76 8.15 -23.61 10.93
N CYS A 77 8.51 -24.49 11.86
CA CYS A 77 9.08 -24.11 13.16
C CYS A 77 10.60 -24.33 13.21
N SER A 78 11.29 -23.37 13.83
CA SER A 78 12.73 -23.41 14.08
C SER A 78 13.00 -23.21 15.56
N ALA A 79 13.66 -24.19 16.18
CA ALA A 79 13.97 -24.15 17.60
C ALA A 79 15.18 -23.26 17.91
N GLY A 80 15.19 -22.64 19.08
CA GLY A 80 16.30 -21.81 19.54
C GLY A 80 16.59 -20.60 18.65
N THR A 81 15.56 -20.05 18.01
CA THR A 81 15.65 -18.84 17.19
C THR A 81 15.93 -17.64 18.09
N VAL A 82 16.98 -16.89 17.82
CA VAL A 82 17.29 -15.64 18.51
C VAL A 82 16.26 -14.58 18.13
N LEU A 83 15.66 -13.92 19.12
CA LEU A 83 14.68 -12.85 18.94
C LEU A 83 14.93 -11.70 19.91
N GLN A 84 14.49 -10.52 19.51
CA GLN A 84 14.46 -9.31 20.33
C GLN A 84 13.21 -9.32 21.22
N VAL A 85 13.40 -9.14 22.52
CA VAL A 85 12.33 -8.86 23.48
C VAL A 85 12.47 -7.41 23.94
N SER A 86 11.36 -6.69 24.08
CA SER A 86 11.42 -5.30 24.56
C SER A 86 12.08 -5.19 25.92
N ASP A 87 12.79 -4.11 26.22
CA ASP A 87 13.17 -3.73 27.58
C ASP A 87 13.21 -2.20 27.72
N PHE A 88 12.07 -1.54 27.46
CA PHE A 88 11.98 -0.08 27.39
C PHE A 88 12.46 0.61 28.67
N PRO A 89 13.20 1.73 28.61
CA PRO A 89 13.71 2.43 29.80
C PRO A 89 12.64 3.34 30.44
N TYR A 90 11.35 3.05 30.24
CA TYR A 90 10.23 3.82 30.76
C TYR A 90 9.00 2.94 30.96
N HIS A 91 8.05 3.45 31.76
CA HIS A 91 6.77 2.81 32.03
C HIS A 91 5.91 2.72 30.76
N SER A 92 4.94 1.80 30.78
CA SER A 92 4.02 1.59 29.66
C SER A 92 3.25 2.82 29.17
N GLU A 93 3.07 3.84 30.02
CA GLU A 93 2.47 5.13 29.65
C GLU A 93 3.30 5.90 28.59
N GLY A 94 4.61 5.67 28.53
CA GLY A 94 5.51 6.29 27.55
C GLY A 94 5.65 5.50 26.24
N ILE A 95 5.07 4.29 26.14
CA ILE A 95 5.14 3.47 24.93
C ILE A 95 4.01 3.91 23.98
N PRO A 96 4.32 4.37 22.76
CA PRO A 96 3.29 4.70 21.77
C PRO A 96 2.39 3.50 21.47
N LYS A 97 1.09 3.78 21.31
CA LYS A 97 0.12 2.76 20.89
C LYS A 97 0.23 2.58 19.38
N VAL A 98 0.53 1.35 18.95
CA VAL A 98 0.63 0.96 17.54
C VAL A 98 -0.29 -0.25 17.27
N PRO A 99 -0.72 -0.54 16.04
CA PRO A 99 -1.67 -1.64 15.78
C PRO A 99 -1.03 -3.04 15.83
N PHE A 100 0.24 -3.16 16.21
CA PHE A 100 0.97 -4.42 16.27
C PHE A 100 1.79 -4.54 17.56
N SER A 101 2.09 -5.77 17.95
CA SER A 101 2.84 -6.11 19.17
C SER A 101 4.24 -6.68 18.90
N GLY A 102 4.65 -6.70 17.65
CA GLY A 102 5.94 -7.21 17.25
C GLY A 102 6.23 -6.90 15.79
N ILE A 103 7.52 -6.93 15.45
CA ILE A 103 8.07 -6.62 14.13
C ILE A 103 8.75 -7.87 13.61
N PHE A 104 8.30 -8.34 12.45
CA PHE A 104 8.94 -9.40 11.69
C PHE A 104 9.98 -8.77 10.77
N GLY A 105 11.20 -8.60 11.32
CA GLY A 105 12.32 -8.01 10.58
C GLY A 105 12.77 -8.89 9.42
N MET A 106 13.04 -8.28 8.27
CA MET A 106 13.47 -8.97 7.05
C MET A 106 14.69 -8.32 6.39
N ALA A 107 15.45 -7.49 7.09
CA ALA A 107 16.70 -6.94 6.57
C ALA A 107 17.64 -8.04 6.04
N PRO A 108 18.44 -7.78 4.98
CA PRO A 108 19.37 -8.79 4.48
C PRO A 108 20.46 -9.09 5.51
N VAL A 109 20.99 -10.30 5.48
CA VAL A 109 22.18 -10.66 6.30
C VAL A 109 23.42 -10.53 5.43
N THR A 110 24.27 -9.57 5.74
CA THR A 110 25.57 -9.35 5.08
C THR A 110 26.71 -9.98 5.88
N ALA A 111 27.88 -10.12 5.24
CA ALA A 111 29.06 -10.67 5.89
C ALA A 111 29.48 -9.82 7.10
N GLY A 112 29.86 -10.47 8.21
CA GLY A 112 30.33 -9.80 9.43
C GLY A 112 29.25 -9.52 10.47
N LEU A 113 27.97 -9.70 10.13
CA LEU A 113 26.87 -9.56 11.09
C LEU A 113 26.72 -10.78 12.01
N ASN A 114 26.49 -10.52 13.29
CA ASN A 114 26.20 -11.55 14.30
C ASN A 114 24.69 -11.82 14.43
N GLU A 115 24.33 -12.69 15.36
CA GLU A 115 22.96 -13.17 15.62
C GLU A 115 21.97 -12.06 15.97
N THR A 116 22.42 -10.88 16.44
CA THR A 116 21.52 -9.75 16.75
C THR A 116 20.88 -9.14 15.50
N PHE A 117 21.45 -9.43 14.32
CA PHE A 117 20.99 -8.94 13.00
C PHE A 117 20.51 -10.08 12.09
N HIS A 118 20.17 -11.24 12.64
CA HIS A 118 19.67 -12.38 11.86
C HIS A 118 18.15 -12.47 11.95
N PRO A 119 17.40 -12.15 10.88
CA PRO A 119 15.96 -12.39 10.80
C PRO A 119 15.58 -13.85 11.07
N ALA A 120 14.37 -14.08 11.60
CA ALA A 120 13.88 -15.42 11.90
C ALA A 120 13.88 -16.35 10.67
N ASN A 121 13.52 -15.83 9.48
CA ASN A 121 13.55 -16.60 8.24
C ASN A 121 14.98 -17.01 7.83
N TYR A 122 15.97 -16.15 8.06
CA TYR A 122 17.38 -16.46 7.81
C TYR A 122 17.88 -17.56 8.77
N GLN A 123 17.52 -17.47 10.05
CA GLN A 123 17.88 -18.48 11.04
C GLN A 123 17.26 -19.84 10.70
N ALA A 124 15.99 -19.87 10.29
CA ALA A 124 15.31 -21.08 9.82
C ALA A 124 15.98 -21.66 8.54
N TRP A 125 16.42 -20.83 7.60
CA TRP A 125 17.22 -21.27 6.46
C TRP A 125 18.56 -21.88 6.88
N LYS A 126 19.29 -21.22 7.79
CA LYS A 126 20.57 -21.70 8.33
C LYS A 126 20.40 -23.04 9.08
N ALA A 127 19.24 -23.26 9.69
CA ALA A 127 18.83 -24.51 10.31
C ALA A 127 18.30 -25.58 9.31
N GLY A 128 18.30 -25.29 8.00
CA GLY A 128 17.84 -26.21 6.95
C GLY A 128 16.32 -26.41 6.91
N LYS A 129 15.53 -25.50 7.49
CA LYS A 129 14.06 -25.56 7.57
C LYS A 129 13.35 -24.83 6.44
N LEU A 130 14.00 -23.81 5.87
CA LEU A 130 13.49 -23.01 4.75
C LEU A 130 14.53 -22.93 3.63
N GLY A 131 14.10 -22.60 2.42
CA GLY A 131 14.98 -22.13 1.36
C GLY A 131 15.52 -20.71 1.61
N PHE A 132 16.47 -20.26 0.79
CA PHE A 132 17.18 -18.99 0.98
C PHE A 132 16.45 -17.75 0.44
N ARG A 133 15.31 -17.93 -0.24
CA ARG A 133 14.54 -16.84 -0.86
C ARG A 133 13.33 -16.46 -0.01
N VAL A 134 12.96 -15.19 -0.07
CA VAL A 134 11.67 -14.68 0.40
C VAL A 134 11.04 -13.91 -0.75
N GLY A 135 9.84 -14.32 -1.17
CA GLY A 135 9.05 -13.60 -2.17
C GLY A 135 8.01 -12.72 -1.49
N TRP A 136 7.75 -11.54 -2.05
CA TRP A 136 6.61 -10.70 -1.70
C TRP A 136 5.80 -10.44 -2.97
N ASN A 137 4.48 -10.56 -2.87
CA ASN A 137 3.57 -10.29 -3.98
C ASN A 137 2.43 -9.44 -3.45
N SER A 138 2.06 -8.38 -4.16
CA SER A 138 0.80 -7.68 -3.86
C SER A 138 -0.37 -8.39 -4.55
N CYS A 139 -1.54 -8.36 -3.94
CA CYS A 139 -2.81 -8.66 -4.59
C CYS A 139 -3.78 -7.47 -4.49
N ALA A 140 -3.31 -6.31 -3.99
CA ALA A 140 -4.16 -5.13 -3.77
C ALA A 140 -4.78 -4.61 -5.07
N ALA A 141 -4.10 -4.81 -6.21
CA ALA A 141 -4.57 -4.40 -7.53
C ALA A 141 -5.24 -5.54 -8.33
N LEU A 142 -5.36 -6.75 -7.75
CA LEU A 142 -5.99 -7.89 -8.41
C LEU A 142 -7.50 -7.92 -8.17
N ALA A 143 -8.24 -8.46 -9.15
CA ALA A 143 -9.69 -8.65 -9.04
C ALA A 143 -10.10 -9.68 -7.95
N SER A 144 -9.17 -10.55 -7.54
CA SER A 144 -9.33 -11.44 -6.38
C SER A 144 -8.07 -11.42 -5.52
N SER A 145 -8.26 -11.49 -4.21
CA SER A 145 -7.18 -11.59 -3.21
C SER A 145 -6.83 -13.04 -2.85
N ASP A 146 -7.44 -14.04 -3.49
CA ASP A 146 -7.24 -15.47 -3.15
C ASP A 146 -5.77 -15.91 -3.27
N SER A 147 -5.06 -15.40 -4.29
CA SER A 147 -3.61 -15.62 -4.47
C SER A 147 -2.78 -15.15 -3.27
N CYS A 148 -3.30 -14.17 -2.51
CA CYS A 148 -2.75 -13.66 -1.27
C CYS A 148 -3.55 -14.07 -0.03
N LEU A 149 -4.26 -15.21 -0.08
CA LEU A 149 -5.01 -15.76 1.06
C LEU A 149 -6.08 -14.77 1.60
N GLY A 150 -6.67 -13.96 0.72
CA GLY A 150 -7.67 -12.96 1.06
C GLY A 150 -7.14 -11.60 1.54
N GLY A 151 -5.81 -11.44 1.58
CA GLY A 151 -5.12 -10.20 1.97
C GLY A 151 -4.62 -9.34 0.79
N GLU A 152 -4.07 -8.17 1.09
CA GLU A 152 -3.53 -7.23 0.10
C GLU A 152 -2.14 -7.61 -0.43
N ALA A 153 -1.42 -8.47 0.28
CA ALA A 153 -0.12 -8.95 -0.10
C ALA A 153 0.17 -10.32 0.56
N LYS A 154 1.14 -11.05 0.01
CA LYS A 154 1.60 -12.34 0.52
C LYS A 154 3.11 -12.43 0.51
N LEU A 155 3.65 -12.79 1.67
CA LEU A 155 5.04 -13.23 1.82
C LEU A 155 5.13 -14.75 1.61
N VAL A 156 6.15 -15.17 0.88
CA VAL A 156 6.47 -16.57 0.60
C VAL A 156 7.86 -16.84 1.15
N PHE A 157 7.93 -17.52 2.29
CA PHE A 157 9.20 -17.84 2.92
C PHE A 157 9.77 -19.15 2.37
N GLY A 158 11.07 -19.18 2.10
CA GLY A 158 11.77 -20.34 1.55
C GLY A 158 11.74 -20.44 0.02
N GLY A 159 11.16 -19.46 -0.67
CA GLY A 159 10.97 -19.48 -2.12
C GLY A 159 10.29 -18.22 -2.62
N THR A 160 9.66 -18.35 -3.77
CA THR A 160 8.81 -17.35 -4.41
C THR A 160 7.58 -18.07 -4.97
N ASN A 161 6.48 -17.36 -5.23
CA ASN A 161 5.34 -17.95 -5.93
C ASN A 161 5.44 -17.63 -7.42
N SER A 162 6.05 -18.52 -8.20
CA SER A 162 6.27 -18.31 -9.64
C SER A 162 4.99 -18.28 -10.48
N SER A 163 3.81 -18.52 -9.89
CA SER A 163 2.54 -18.29 -10.59
C SER A 163 2.15 -16.80 -10.67
N LEU A 164 2.82 -15.93 -9.91
CA LEU A 164 2.47 -14.50 -9.77
C LEU A 164 3.42 -13.57 -10.51
N TYR A 165 4.42 -14.12 -11.21
CA TYR A 165 5.35 -13.33 -12.01
C TYR A 165 6.00 -14.19 -13.09
N ASP A 166 6.52 -13.54 -14.12
CA ASP A 166 7.29 -14.18 -15.19
C ASP A 166 8.77 -14.25 -14.82
N ASN A 167 9.35 -15.46 -14.77
CA ASN A 167 10.76 -15.66 -14.49
C ASN A 167 11.68 -14.99 -15.54
N ASP A 168 11.25 -14.92 -16.80
CA ASP A 168 12.06 -14.37 -17.89
C ASP A 168 12.07 -12.82 -17.87
N ALA A 169 11.07 -12.22 -17.24
CA ALA A 169 10.97 -10.77 -17.03
C ALA A 169 11.62 -10.30 -15.73
N LEU A 170 12.14 -11.21 -14.90
CA LEU A 170 12.75 -10.84 -13.62
C LEU A 170 13.97 -9.94 -13.83
N ARG A 171 13.95 -8.80 -13.13
CA ARG A 171 15.11 -7.94 -12.97
C ARG A 171 15.77 -8.23 -11.63
N ILE A 172 17.08 -8.44 -11.66
CA ILE A 172 17.89 -8.71 -10.48
C ILE A 172 18.73 -7.47 -10.21
N TYR A 173 18.60 -6.93 -9.00
CA TYR A 173 19.38 -5.81 -8.51
C TYR A 173 20.39 -6.33 -7.49
N GLU A 174 21.65 -5.96 -7.67
CA GLU A 174 22.70 -6.25 -6.69
C GLU A 174 22.59 -5.29 -5.50
N ILE A 175 22.62 -5.86 -4.30
CA ILE A 175 22.55 -5.08 -3.06
C ILE A 175 23.85 -4.31 -2.85
N GLN A 176 23.74 -3.01 -2.56
CA GLN A 176 24.88 -2.13 -2.30
C GLN A 176 24.76 -1.49 -0.91
N ASN A 177 25.53 -2.00 0.04
CA ASN A 177 25.53 -1.54 1.43
C ASN A 177 26.90 -0.96 1.79
N PRO A 178 27.18 0.30 1.40
CA PRO A 178 28.43 0.98 1.72
C PRO A 178 28.46 1.48 3.17
N ASP A 179 29.66 1.66 3.72
CA ASP A 179 29.89 2.07 5.11
C ASP A 179 29.13 3.34 5.55
N TRP A 180 28.91 4.30 4.63
CA TRP A 180 28.18 5.53 4.96
C TRP A 180 26.68 5.31 5.19
N LEU A 181 26.14 4.16 4.78
CA LEU A 181 24.69 3.92 4.75
C LEU A 181 24.07 3.96 6.16
N SER A 182 24.82 3.58 7.20
CA SER A 182 24.34 3.67 8.58
C SER A 182 23.94 5.08 8.99
N ASP A 183 24.63 6.09 8.45
CA ASP A 183 24.38 7.50 8.76
C ASP A 183 23.11 8.03 8.10
N ALA A 184 22.55 7.29 7.15
CA ALA A 184 21.34 7.65 6.42
C ALA A 184 20.04 7.15 7.09
N PHE A 185 20.12 6.51 8.26
CA PHE A 185 18.99 5.96 9.00
C PHE A 185 18.98 6.39 10.47
N TYR A 186 17.96 5.97 11.21
CA TYR A 186 17.89 6.18 12.66
C TYR A 186 19.17 5.66 13.34
N PRO A 187 19.79 6.47 14.23
CA PRO A 187 20.98 6.04 14.95
C PRO A 187 20.72 4.75 15.73
N LEU A 188 21.56 3.75 15.50
CA LEU A 188 21.59 2.48 16.22
C LEU A 188 23.00 2.26 16.76
N THR A 189 23.10 1.69 17.95
CA THR A 189 24.39 1.26 18.52
C THR A 189 24.39 -0.26 18.72
N PRO A 190 25.30 -1.02 18.07
CA PRO A 190 26.25 -0.57 17.06
C PRO A 190 25.56 -0.22 15.72
N PRO A 191 26.16 0.66 14.89
CA PRO A 191 25.57 1.02 13.61
C PRO A 191 25.42 -0.20 12.69
N ARG A 192 24.50 -0.09 11.73
CA ARG A 192 24.25 -1.14 10.74
C ARG A 192 24.06 -0.55 9.36
N GLU A 193 24.36 -1.37 8.37
CA GLU A 193 24.31 -0.98 6.96
C GLU A 193 23.52 -2.00 6.14
N ASN A 194 22.84 -2.96 6.77
CA ASN A 194 22.21 -4.07 6.07
C ASN A 194 20.79 -3.72 5.61
N TYR A 195 20.66 -3.29 4.37
CA TYR A 195 19.40 -2.90 3.75
C TYR A 195 19.24 -3.52 2.36
N TRP A 196 17.99 -3.65 1.90
CA TRP A 196 17.67 -4.06 0.53
C TRP A 196 17.80 -2.86 -0.41
N THR A 197 19.03 -2.59 -0.84
CA THR A 197 19.39 -1.39 -1.59
C THR A 197 19.66 -1.68 -3.06
N THR A 198 19.48 -0.66 -3.88
CA THR A 198 19.95 -0.62 -5.27
C THR A 198 20.26 0.83 -5.64
N PRO A 199 21.19 1.11 -6.58
CA PRO A 199 21.42 2.48 -7.05
C PRO A 199 20.13 3.13 -7.56
N LEU A 200 19.81 4.32 -7.05
CA LEU A 200 18.81 5.21 -7.61
C LEU A 200 19.52 6.12 -8.60
N THR A 201 19.49 5.76 -9.88
CA THR A 201 20.24 6.47 -10.92
C THR A 201 19.50 7.71 -11.38
N SER A 202 18.16 7.69 -11.32
CA SER A 202 17.36 8.84 -11.70
C SER A 202 16.05 8.96 -10.92
N THR A 203 15.58 10.20 -10.76
CA THR A 203 14.25 10.53 -10.22
C THR A 203 13.72 11.76 -10.95
N TRP A 204 12.58 11.64 -11.63
CA TRP A 204 11.95 12.71 -12.39
C TRP A 204 10.50 12.91 -11.96
N ILE A 205 9.97 14.06 -12.31
CA ILE A 205 8.57 14.43 -12.14
C ILE A 205 8.07 14.90 -13.50
N HIS A 206 7.07 14.20 -14.04
CA HIS A 206 6.55 14.38 -15.40
C HIS A 206 5.11 14.94 -15.38
N GLY A 207 4.83 15.93 -16.23
CA GLY A 207 3.47 16.42 -16.49
C GLY A 207 2.85 15.88 -17.77
N ALA A 208 1.56 16.20 -17.98
CA ALA A 208 0.80 15.84 -19.18
C ALA A 208 1.20 16.64 -20.45
N SER A 209 1.90 17.75 -20.28
CA SER A 209 2.61 18.49 -21.33
C SER A 209 4.11 18.36 -21.08
N ASP A 210 4.98 18.48 -22.09
CA ASP A 210 6.46 18.30 -22.13
C ASP A 210 7.32 18.93 -20.98
N GLU A 211 6.70 19.43 -19.92
CA GLU A 211 7.28 19.82 -18.65
C GLU A 211 7.76 18.58 -17.87
N GLU A 212 9.06 18.33 -18.00
CA GLU A 212 9.82 17.36 -17.22
C GLU A 212 10.71 18.09 -16.21
N SER A 213 10.78 17.59 -14.98
CA SER A 213 11.74 18.11 -14.01
C SER A 213 13.18 17.75 -14.39
N ARG A 214 14.16 18.45 -13.79
CA ARG A 214 15.53 17.91 -13.77
C ARG A 214 15.55 16.56 -13.04
N ASN A 215 16.58 15.75 -13.29
CA ASN A 215 16.84 14.57 -12.47
C ASN A 215 17.20 14.99 -11.03
N PHE A 216 16.45 14.48 -10.06
CA PHE A 216 16.61 14.72 -8.63
C PHE A 216 17.39 13.63 -7.89
N ALA A 217 17.78 12.52 -8.55
CA ALA A 217 18.75 11.58 -8.01
C ALA A 217 20.17 12.14 -8.18
N VAL A 218 20.47 13.20 -7.43
CA VAL A 218 21.73 13.94 -7.55
C VAL A 218 22.83 13.22 -6.76
N PRO A 219 23.93 12.81 -7.41
CA PRO A 219 25.04 12.20 -6.69
C PRO A 219 25.71 13.21 -5.75
N PHE A 220 26.14 12.72 -4.58
CA PHE A 220 26.72 13.55 -3.52
C PHE A 220 28.20 13.18 -3.29
N SER A 221 28.92 14.04 -2.56
CA SER A 221 30.34 13.80 -2.25
C SER A 221 30.49 12.92 -1.01
N GLY A 222 31.26 11.84 -1.14
CA GLY A 222 31.70 11.01 -0.02
C GLY A 222 32.82 11.65 0.80
N SER A 223 33.14 11.05 1.94
CA SER A 223 34.21 11.50 2.85
C SER A 223 35.60 11.58 2.19
N ASN A 224 35.84 10.77 1.16
CA ASN A 224 37.07 10.74 0.36
C ASN A 224 36.99 11.60 -0.93
N GLY A 225 35.94 12.39 -1.11
CA GLY A 225 35.70 13.20 -2.31
C GLY A 225 35.19 12.40 -3.52
N SER A 226 34.91 11.10 -3.38
CA SER A 226 34.27 10.31 -4.43
C SER A 226 32.82 10.76 -4.65
N LYS A 227 32.33 10.61 -5.89
CA LYS A 227 30.94 10.89 -6.24
C LYS A 227 30.11 9.63 -5.96
N ILE A 228 29.18 9.73 -5.03
CA ILE A 228 28.32 8.64 -4.56
C ILE A 228 26.93 8.78 -5.18
N THR A 229 26.46 7.71 -5.82
CA THR A 229 25.09 7.61 -6.33
C THR A 229 24.12 7.39 -5.16
N PRO A 230 22.97 8.09 -5.10
CA PRO A 230 21.93 7.81 -4.12
C PRO A 230 21.44 6.36 -4.22
N LEU A 231 20.90 5.84 -3.12
CA LEU A 231 20.36 4.47 -3.08
C LEU A 231 18.85 4.48 -2.92
N ALA A 232 18.16 3.61 -3.64
CA ALA A 232 16.80 3.22 -3.34
C ALA A 232 16.82 2.08 -2.33
N VAL A 233 15.96 2.14 -1.32
CA VAL A 233 15.81 1.11 -0.29
C VAL A 233 14.38 0.60 -0.35
N LEU A 234 14.20 -0.71 -0.57
CA LEU A 234 12.86 -1.31 -0.58
C LEU A 234 12.37 -1.47 0.86
N ASN A 235 11.22 -0.85 1.18
CA ASN A 235 10.68 -0.83 2.53
C ASN A 235 9.16 -0.92 2.56
N GLU A 236 8.61 -2.11 2.81
CA GLU A 236 7.15 -2.28 3.00
C GLU A 236 6.65 -1.81 4.38
N GLY A 237 7.55 -1.57 5.34
CA GLY A 237 7.19 -1.16 6.70
C GLY A 237 6.54 0.22 6.76
N PHE A 238 5.88 0.53 7.89
CA PHE A 238 5.11 1.76 8.14
C PHE A 238 5.86 3.07 7.85
N GLU A 239 7.20 3.06 7.85
CA GLU A 239 8.04 4.24 7.57
C GLU A 239 8.10 4.61 6.07
N GLY A 240 7.49 3.81 5.19
CA GLY A 240 7.46 3.97 3.72
C GLY A 240 6.09 4.32 3.14
N LEU A 241 5.20 4.91 3.93
CA LEU A 241 3.94 5.46 3.41
C LEU A 241 4.21 6.73 2.59
N GLY A 242 3.56 6.81 1.44
CA GLY A 242 3.74 7.88 0.47
C GLY A 242 4.88 7.65 -0.53
N ALA A 243 4.85 8.40 -1.63
CA ALA A 243 5.89 8.33 -2.64
C ALA A 243 7.17 9.02 -2.16
N PRO A 244 8.35 8.40 -2.26
CA PRO A 244 9.58 8.98 -1.73
C PRO A 244 10.13 10.06 -2.66
N LEU A 245 10.47 11.21 -2.11
CA LEU A 245 11.15 12.29 -2.84
C LEU A 245 12.28 12.91 -2.00
N SER A 246 13.27 13.48 -2.68
CA SER A 246 14.18 14.41 -2.01
C SER A 246 13.43 15.69 -1.62
N LEU A 247 13.94 16.44 -0.63
CA LEU A 247 13.32 17.72 -0.24
C LEU A 247 13.24 18.67 -1.45
N ASN A 248 14.28 18.71 -2.27
CA ASN A 248 14.31 19.53 -3.48
C ASN A 248 13.28 19.11 -4.53
N ALA A 249 13.06 17.81 -4.70
CA ALA A 249 12.04 17.29 -5.59
C ALA A 249 10.64 17.59 -5.07
N TYR A 250 10.42 17.42 -3.76
CA TYR A 250 9.14 17.70 -3.12
C TYR A 250 8.76 19.17 -3.21
N ASN A 251 9.69 20.08 -2.89
CA ASN A 251 9.45 21.52 -3.04
C ASN A 251 9.12 21.90 -4.49
N TRP A 252 9.84 21.31 -5.46
CA TRP A 252 9.55 21.54 -6.87
C TRP A 252 8.15 21.05 -7.26
N LEU A 253 7.73 19.87 -6.78
CA LEU A 253 6.39 19.32 -6.99
C LEU A 253 5.32 20.27 -6.45
N VAL A 254 5.46 20.65 -5.17
CA VAL A 254 4.54 21.55 -4.46
C VAL A 254 4.38 22.88 -5.19
N ASP A 255 5.48 23.48 -5.65
CA ASP A 255 5.45 24.74 -6.39
C ASP A 255 4.65 24.63 -7.70
N ARG A 256 4.77 23.49 -8.40
CA ARG A 256 4.11 23.28 -9.70
C ARG A 256 2.62 23.03 -9.58
N ILE A 257 2.23 22.21 -8.61
CA ILE A 257 0.83 21.87 -8.36
C ILE A 257 0.14 22.87 -7.42
N ARG A 258 0.85 23.93 -7.01
CA ARG A 258 0.36 24.99 -6.12
C ARG A 258 -0.15 24.43 -4.79
N GLY A 259 0.59 23.48 -4.22
CA GLY A 259 0.28 22.90 -2.92
C GLY A 259 0.23 23.98 -1.83
N THR A 260 -0.74 23.86 -0.92
CA THR A 260 -0.91 24.77 0.21
C THR A 260 -0.40 24.10 1.48
N LEU A 261 0.41 24.79 2.27
CA LEU A 261 0.89 24.25 3.54
C LEU A 261 -0.31 23.85 4.43
N ALA A 262 -0.30 22.62 4.91
CA ALA A 262 -1.36 22.06 5.75
C ALA A 262 -1.36 22.72 7.14
N TRP A 263 -2.55 22.92 7.69
CA TRP A 263 -2.73 23.40 9.06
C TRP A 263 -2.47 22.26 10.05
N ASN A 264 -2.12 22.60 11.30
CA ASN A 264 -1.83 21.60 12.34
C ASN A 264 -2.93 20.55 12.50
N ASP A 265 -4.20 20.95 12.52
CA ASP A 265 -5.33 20.02 12.64
C ASP A 265 -5.39 19.03 11.46
N THR A 266 -5.05 19.49 10.25
CA THR A 266 -4.96 18.65 9.05
C THR A 266 -3.77 17.69 9.14
N VAL A 267 -2.64 18.15 9.66
CA VAL A 267 -1.45 17.31 9.90
C VAL A 267 -1.75 16.22 10.93
N ASP A 268 -2.48 16.55 12.00
CA ASP A 268 -2.93 15.58 12.99
C ASP A 268 -3.85 14.51 12.37
N GLU A 269 -4.76 14.91 11.47
CA GLU A 269 -5.61 13.98 10.71
C GLU A 269 -4.80 13.08 9.75
N ILE A 270 -3.78 13.62 9.07
CA ILE A 270 -2.85 12.85 8.23
C ILE A 270 -2.14 11.79 9.08
N HIS A 271 -1.61 12.18 10.23
CA HIS A 271 -0.94 11.26 11.15
C HIS A 271 -1.88 10.18 11.70
N ALA A 272 -3.13 10.53 11.98
CA ALA A 272 -4.15 9.59 12.46
C ALA A 272 -4.51 8.51 11.42
N GLN A 273 -4.31 8.76 10.13
CA GLN A 273 -4.54 7.78 9.04
C GLN A 273 -3.40 6.77 8.89
N GLY A 274 -2.43 6.78 9.80
CA GLY A 274 -1.31 5.84 9.81
C GLY A 274 -0.07 6.34 9.09
N SER A 275 -0.05 7.59 8.60
CA SER A 275 1.18 8.26 8.14
C SER A 275 2.03 8.65 9.34
N SER A 276 2.62 7.65 10.01
CA SER A 276 3.22 7.83 11.32
C SER A 276 4.62 7.23 11.39
N GLY A 277 5.61 8.09 11.21
CA GLY A 277 6.94 7.89 11.79
C GLY A 277 7.48 9.21 12.31
N PHE A 278 8.44 9.15 13.25
CA PHE A 278 9.13 10.36 13.75
C PHE A 278 9.86 11.14 12.63
N ASN A 279 10.08 10.53 11.46
CA ASN A 279 10.55 11.24 10.27
C ASN A 279 9.51 12.22 9.74
N THR A 280 8.24 11.78 9.65
CA THR A 280 7.17 12.54 9.02
C THR A 280 6.56 13.62 9.93
N THR A 281 6.88 13.62 11.22
CA THR A 281 6.48 14.68 12.16
C THR A 281 7.29 15.97 11.98
N GLU A 282 8.40 15.93 11.24
CA GLU A 282 9.27 17.08 11.01
C GLU A 282 9.24 17.59 9.56
N GLN A 283 8.42 16.98 8.69
CA GLN A 283 8.24 17.47 7.32
C GLN A 283 7.04 18.42 7.25
N ASP A 284 7.14 19.40 6.36
CA ASP A 284 5.99 20.19 5.97
C ASP A 284 5.04 19.31 5.13
N TRP A 285 3.75 19.38 5.43
CA TRP A 285 2.71 18.68 4.69
C TRP A 285 1.94 19.68 3.84
N TYR A 286 1.49 19.25 2.66
CA TYR A 286 0.77 20.13 1.73
C TYR A 286 -0.56 19.52 1.33
N THR A 287 -1.60 20.34 1.37
CA THR A 287 -2.91 20.06 0.79
C THR A 287 -2.99 20.52 -0.65
N VAL A 288 -3.79 19.82 -1.43
CA VAL A 288 -4.02 20.05 -2.85
C VAL A 288 -5.51 19.90 -3.17
N SER A 289 -5.93 20.36 -4.35
CA SER A 289 -7.30 20.17 -4.81
C SER A 289 -7.55 18.69 -5.11
N CYS A 290 -8.69 18.16 -4.64
CA CYS A 290 -9.09 16.81 -5.06
C CYS A 290 -9.55 16.76 -6.52
N ASP A 291 -10.00 17.89 -7.07
CA ASP A 291 -10.66 17.96 -8.38
C ASP A 291 -9.68 18.11 -9.54
N GLU A 292 -8.38 18.31 -9.24
CA GLU A 292 -7.33 18.56 -10.22
C GLU A 292 -6.39 17.35 -10.41
N MET A 293 -6.82 16.17 -9.98
CA MET A 293 -6.00 14.96 -9.91
C MET A 293 -5.32 14.60 -11.25
N ASP A 294 -6.01 14.80 -12.38
CA ASP A 294 -5.47 14.49 -13.72
C ASP A 294 -4.48 15.54 -14.24
N SER A 295 -4.36 16.68 -13.57
CA SER A 295 -3.37 17.72 -13.88
C SER A 295 -2.08 17.59 -13.07
N TYR A 296 -2.09 16.73 -12.05
CA TYR A 296 -0.93 16.49 -11.20
C TYR A 296 0.12 15.61 -11.88
N LEU A 297 1.33 15.67 -11.34
CA LEU A 297 2.52 15.17 -12.01
C LEU A 297 2.84 13.74 -11.57
N GLU A 298 3.28 12.91 -12.51
CA GLU A 298 3.74 11.54 -12.26
C GLU A 298 5.19 11.54 -11.78
N LEU A 299 5.50 10.75 -10.76
CA LEU A 299 6.86 10.53 -10.26
C LEU A 299 7.46 9.33 -10.97
N ALA A 300 8.70 9.44 -11.44
CA ALA A 300 9.42 8.34 -12.07
C ALA A 300 10.77 8.09 -11.39
N TYR A 301 11.09 6.81 -11.18
CA TYR A 301 12.30 6.34 -10.52
C TYR A 301 13.06 5.39 -11.45
N GLU A 302 14.35 5.61 -11.64
CA GLU A 302 15.22 4.68 -12.35
C GLU A 302 16.14 3.96 -11.39
N LEU A 303 16.08 2.63 -11.39
CA LEU A 303 16.91 1.78 -10.56
C LEU A 303 18.04 1.17 -11.39
N ASN A 304 19.27 1.45 -11.01
CA ASN A 304 20.49 0.92 -11.62
C ASN A 304 20.54 1.05 -13.16
N GLY A 305 19.94 2.10 -13.73
CA GLY A 305 19.94 2.40 -15.17
C GLY A 305 19.03 1.51 -16.03
N HIS A 306 18.07 0.79 -15.45
CA HIS A 306 17.25 -0.19 -16.21
C HIS A 306 15.88 0.30 -16.63
N THR A 307 15.06 0.76 -15.68
CA THR A 307 13.61 0.92 -15.90
C THR A 307 13.08 2.10 -15.12
N ASN A 308 12.22 2.89 -15.76
CA ASN A 308 11.45 3.96 -15.13
C ASN A 308 10.22 3.34 -14.47
N TYR A 309 10.26 3.24 -13.16
CA TYR A 309 9.11 2.87 -12.33
C TYR A 309 8.34 4.12 -11.98
N THR A 310 7.01 4.12 -12.16
CA THR A 310 6.22 5.33 -11.96
C THR A 310 5.22 5.21 -10.81
N VAL A 311 5.00 6.33 -10.12
CA VAL A 311 3.96 6.54 -9.12
C VAL A 311 3.15 7.73 -9.57
N ARG A 312 1.82 7.57 -9.64
CA ARG A 312 0.94 8.61 -10.18
C ARG A 312 0.31 9.46 -9.08
N PRO A 313 -0.24 10.63 -9.45
CA PRO A 313 -1.03 11.46 -8.55
C PRO A 313 -2.05 10.70 -7.70
N GLN A 314 -2.73 9.71 -8.27
CA GLN A 314 -3.78 8.97 -7.54
C GLN A 314 -3.23 8.06 -6.44
N ASP A 315 -1.92 7.79 -6.43
CA ASP A 315 -1.27 6.96 -5.40
C ASP A 315 -0.52 7.80 -4.35
N ASP A 316 -0.15 9.02 -4.69
CA ASP A 316 0.59 9.95 -3.81
C ASP A 316 -0.24 11.19 -3.42
N VAL A 317 -1.47 11.31 -3.89
CA VAL A 317 -2.47 12.27 -3.40
C VAL A 317 -3.61 11.53 -2.72
N ILE A 318 -3.70 11.67 -1.40
CA ILE A 318 -4.68 10.95 -0.58
C ILE A 318 -5.76 11.91 -0.10
N LYS A 319 -7.03 11.48 -0.21
CA LYS A 319 -8.17 12.20 0.35
C LYS A 319 -8.31 11.87 1.84
N LEU A 320 -8.39 12.89 2.70
CA LEU A 320 -8.60 12.69 4.12
C LEU A 320 -10.02 12.13 4.38
N GLY A 321 -10.11 11.08 5.20
CA GLY A 321 -11.37 10.37 5.47
C GLY A 321 -12.46 11.30 6.01
N GLY A 322 -13.57 11.42 5.26
CA GLY A 322 -14.72 12.24 5.66
C GLY A 322 -14.62 13.73 5.32
N SER A 323 -13.54 14.19 4.69
CA SER A 323 -13.39 15.58 4.23
C SER A 323 -13.27 15.68 2.70
N SER A 324 -13.36 16.90 2.18
CA SER A 324 -13.07 17.23 0.78
C SER A 324 -11.60 17.63 0.58
N ILE A 325 -10.73 17.37 1.55
CA ILE A 325 -9.32 17.77 1.53
C ILE A 325 -8.48 16.61 0.99
N CYS A 326 -7.65 16.91 0.00
CA CYS A 326 -6.60 16.03 -0.48
C CYS A 326 -5.23 16.54 -0.04
N TYR A 327 -4.30 15.64 0.20
CA TYR A 327 -2.92 15.99 0.59
C TYR A 327 -1.91 15.15 -0.16
N LEU A 328 -0.70 15.69 -0.29
CA LEU A 328 0.43 14.99 -0.87
C LEU A 328 0.99 13.98 0.13
N SER A 329 0.68 12.71 -0.10
CA SER A 329 1.33 11.56 0.55
C SER A 329 2.71 11.34 -0.07
N VAL A 330 3.62 12.26 0.25
CA VAL A 330 5.03 12.18 -0.12
C VAL A 330 5.87 12.03 1.14
N ASN A 331 6.92 11.23 1.04
CA ASN A 331 7.85 11.01 2.14
C ASN A 331 9.21 11.64 1.82
N VAL A 332 9.60 12.64 2.60
CA VAL A 332 10.94 13.22 2.57
C VAL A 332 11.75 12.64 3.72
N TRP A 333 12.72 11.79 3.39
CA TRP A 333 13.54 11.13 4.39
C TRP A 333 14.62 12.07 4.97
N LYS A 334 14.47 12.45 6.24
CA LYS A 334 15.34 13.42 6.94
C LYS A 334 16.76 12.88 7.17
N TYR A 335 16.89 11.62 7.59
CA TYR A 335 18.20 11.06 7.98
C TYR A 335 19.09 10.80 6.76
N GLY A 336 18.47 10.43 5.65
CA GLY A 336 19.17 10.12 4.41
C GLY A 336 19.12 11.23 3.37
N ARG A 337 19.27 12.49 3.78
CA ARG A 337 19.45 13.61 2.85
C ARG A 337 20.72 14.39 3.11
N THR A 338 21.20 15.10 2.11
CA THR A 338 22.29 16.07 2.22
C THR A 338 21.77 17.38 2.81
N GLU A 339 22.68 18.25 3.27
CA GLU A 339 22.31 19.57 3.83
C GLU A 339 21.55 20.46 2.83
N ASP A 340 21.84 20.31 1.54
CA ASP A 340 21.16 21.02 0.45
C ASP A 340 19.87 20.34 -0.02
N GLY A 341 19.38 19.32 0.69
CA GLY A 341 18.05 18.73 0.47
C GLY A 341 17.97 17.65 -0.60
N ASN A 342 19.10 17.16 -1.15
CA ASN A 342 19.11 16.01 -2.06
C ASN A 342 19.06 14.68 -1.27
N ALA A 343 18.47 13.65 -1.86
CA ALA A 343 18.41 12.34 -1.22
C ALA A 343 19.77 11.63 -1.31
N LYS A 344 20.26 11.11 -0.17
CA LYS A 344 21.26 10.03 -0.11
C LYS A 344 20.58 8.67 -0.24
N VAL A 345 19.41 8.51 0.39
CA VAL A 345 18.53 7.35 0.20
C VAL A 345 17.08 7.75 -0.04
N ALA A 346 16.35 6.93 -0.80
CA ALA A 346 14.90 7.01 -0.98
C ALA A 346 14.25 5.70 -0.51
N LEU A 347 13.25 5.78 0.36
CA LEU A 347 12.54 4.61 0.88
C LEU A 347 11.35 4.26 -0.01
N LEU A 348 11.51 3.27 -0.90
CA LEU A 348 10.47 2.82 -1.82
C LEU A 348 9.51 1.86 -1.09
N GLY A 349 8.36 2.38 -0.66
CA GLY A 349 7.34 1.62 0.05
C GLY A 349 6.08 1.31 -0.75
N LEU A 350 4.94 1.18 -0.08
CA LEU A 350 3.71 0.62 -0.68
C LEU A 350 3.20 1.37 -1.91
N ALA A 351 3.33 2.71 -1.95
CA ALA A 351 2.94 3.52 -3.11
C ALA A 351 3.69 3.09 -4.38
N PHE A 352 4.97 2.76 -4.24
CA PHE A 352 5.80 2.21 -5.32
C PHE A 352 5.47 0.73 -5.59
N LEU A 353 5.38 -0.08 -4.53
CA LEU A 353 5.28 -1.54 -4.65
C LEU A 353 3.93 -2.03 -5.23
N LYS A 354 2.80 -1.35 -4.93
CA LYS A 354 1.46 -1.74 -5.42
C LYS A 354 1.32 -1.60 -6.95
N ARG A 355 1.86 -0.53 -7.53
CA ARG A 355 1.83 -0.25 -8.98
C ARG A 355 2.68 -1.23 -9.77
N PHE A 356 3.87 -1.55 -9.28
CA PHE A 356 4.77 -2.51 -9.92
C PHE A 356 4.09 -3.86 -10.14
N GLN A 357 3.36 -4.36 -9.13
CA GLN A 357 2.67 -5.63 -9.23
C GLN A 357 1.49 -5.60 -10.22
N ALA A 358 0.67 -4.55 -10.21
CA ALA A 358 -0.47 -4.44 -11.12
C ALA A 358 -0.06 -4.53 -12.60
N HIS A 359 1.06 -3.89 -12.96
CA HIS A 359 1.63 -3.96 -14.31
C HIS A 359 2.07 -5.39 -14.66
N LEU A 360 2.85 -6.01 -13.77
CA LEU A 360 3.31 -7.39 -13.94
C LEU A 360 2.17 -8.39 -14.07
N ASP A 361 1.08 -8.22 -13.30
CA ASP A 361 -0.08 -9.10 -13.34
C ASP A 361 -0.77 -9.09 -14.71
N LEU A 362 -0.85 -7.90 -15.35
CA LEU A 362 -1.42 -7.78 -16.69
C LEU A 362 -0.51 -8.45 -17.74
N LEU A 363 0.80 -8.23 -17.66
CA LEU A 363 1.77 -8.89 -18.53
C LEU A 363 1.67 -10.42 -18.41
N GLN A 364 1.63 -10.92 -17.17
CA GLN A 364 1.50 -12.35 -16.89
C GLN A 364 0.18 -12.90 -17.44
N PHE A 365 -0.94 -12.21 -17.20
CA PHE A 365 -2.24 -12.59 -17.74
C PHE A 365 -2.22 -12.70 -19.27
N LEU A 366 -1.70 -11.69 -19.97
CA LEU A 366 -1.60 -11.68 -21.43
C LEU A 366 -0.74 -12.84 -21.95
N LYS A 367 0.38 -13.14 -21.29
CA LYS A 367 1.25 -14.28 -21.65
C LYS A 367 0.53 -15.61 -21.46
N LEU A 368 -0.10 -15.83 -20.31
CA LEU A 368 -0.87 -17.06 -20.04
C LEU A 368 -2.02 -17.27 -21.03
N ARG A 369 -2.74 -16.20 -21.37
CA ARG A 369 -3.79 -16.27 -22.40
C ARG A 369 -3.23 -16.63 -23.78
N ALA A 370 -2.00 -16.22 -24.08
CA ALA A 370 -1.35 -16.56 -25.34
C ALA A 370 -0.97 -18.05 -25.42
N ASP A 371 -0.65 -18.68 -24.29
CA ASP A 371 -0.38 -20.12 -24.24
C ASP A 371 -1.67 -20.95 -24.42
N GLU A 372 -2.81 -20.41 -24.01
CA GLU A 372 -4.12 -21.08 -24.11
C GLU A 372 -4.81 -20.86 -25.46
N ILE A 373 -4.62 -19.70 -26.07
CA ILE A 373 -5.28 -19.31 -27.32
C ILE A 373 -4.43 -19.78 -28.50
N VAL A 374 -5.07 -20.47 -29.45
CA VAL A 374 -4.41 -20.94 -30.67
C VAL A 374 -3.95 -19.76 -31.55
N PRO A 375 -2.86 -19.89 -32.32
CA PRO A 375 -2.45 -18.89 -33.32
C PRO A 375 -3.60 -18.49 -34.25
N GLY A 376 -3.72 -17.18 -34.52
CA GLY A 376 -4.86 -16.54 -35.21
C GLY A 376 -6.12 -16.36 -34.35
N GLY A 377 -6.14 -16.89 -33.12
CA GLY A 377 -7.23 -16.69 -32.16
C GLY A 377 -7.25 -15.28 -31.59
N SER A 378 -8.43 -14.75 -31.29
CA SER A 378 -8.58 -13.41 -30.72
C SER A 378 -8.85 -13.42 -29.21
N LEU A 379 -8.28 -12.45 -28.51
CA LEU A 379 -8.59 -12.14 -27.11
C LEU A 379 -9.18 -10.73 -27.06
N VAL A 380 -10.38 -10.60 -26.48
CA VAL A 380 -11.02 -9.30 -26.25
C VAL A 380 -11.09 -9.06 -24.75
N LEU A 381 -10.56 -7.91 -24.31
CA LEU A 381 -10.51 -7.51 -22.91
C LEU A 381 -11.21 -6.16 -22.75
N SER A 382 -11.81 -5.97 -21.59
CA SER A 382 -12.34 -4.70 -21.14
C SER A 382 -11.82 -4.44 -19.74
N PHE A 383 -11.14 -3.31 -19.54
CA PHE A 383 -10.70 -2.86 -18.23
C PHE A 383 -11.52 -1.66 -17.82
N VAL A 384 -11.94 -1.58 -16.56
CA VAL A 384 -12.45 -0.32 -16.02
C VAL A 384 -11.33 0.71 -16.15
N SER A 385 -11.61 1.78 -16.88
CA SER A 385 -10.63 2.82 -17.15
C SER A 385 -10.65 3.86 -16.05
N GLN A 386 -9.47 4.38 -15.74
CA GLN A 386 -9.37 5.72 -15.22
C GLN A 386 -9.52 6.67 -16.42
N SER A 387 -10.72 7.24 -16.59
CA SER A 387 -11.11 8.02 -17.77
C SER A 387 -10.05 9.05 -18.14
N SER A 388 -9.57 9.05 -19.38
CA SER A 388 -8.66 10.08 -19.89
C SER A 388 -9.25 11.50 -19.87
N SER A 389 -10.59 11.59 -19.76
CA SER A 389 -11.30 12.86 -19.62
C SER A 389 -11.36 13.41 -18.20
N GLY A 390 -10.85 12.65 -17.22
CA GLY A 390 -10.88 12.99 -15.80
C GLY A 390 -12.24 12.83 -15.11
N LYS A 391 -13.23 12.27 -15.81
CA LYS A 391 -14.53 11.97 -15.23
C LYS A 391 -14.45 10.75 -14.33
N GLU A 392 -14.99 10.88 -13.11
CA GLU A 392 -15.15 9.74 -12.21
C GLU A 392 -16.18 8.74 -12.77
N ASN A 393 -15.92 7.45 -12.56
CA ASN A 393 -16.84 6.40 -12.95
C ASN A 393 -18.03 6.35 -11.98
N TYR A 394 -19.24 6.39 -12.51
CA TYR A 394 -20.49 6.28 -11.75
C TYR A 394 -20.65 7.33 -10.63
N ASP A 395 -20.18 8.56 -10.85
CA ASP A 395 -20.08 9.63 -9.83
C ASP A 395 -21.29 9.71 -8.88
N GLY A 396 -22.49 10.04 -9.39
CA GLY A 396 -23.69 10.12 -8.55
C GLY A 396 -24.10 8.81 -7.85
N LEU A 397 -23.76 7.65 -8.43
CA LEU A 397 -24.02 6.35 -7.81
C LEU A 397 -23.06 6.07 -6.64
N VAL A 398 -21.79 6.46 -6.79
CA VAL A 398 -20.77 6.37 -5.75
C VAL A 398 -21.05 7.37 -4.64
N ASP A 399 -21.46 8.60 -4.96
CA ASP A 399 -21.87 9.59 -3.97
C ASP A 399 -23.08 9.12 -3.16
N ALA A 400 -24.11 8.58 -3.82
CA ALA A 400 -25.26 7.98 -3.14
C ALA A 400 -24.88 6.82 -2.20
N CYS A 401 -23.92 5.98 -2.61
CA CYS A 401 -23.39 4.90 -1.75
C CYS A 401 -22.68 5.46 -0.52
N ARG A 402 -21.84 6.47 -0.71
CA ARG A 402 -21.08 7.14 0.35
C ARG A 402 -22.00 7.82 1.34
N ASN A 403 -22.96 8.60 0.86
CA ASN A 403 -23.93 9.30 1.69
C ASN A 403 -24.83 8.34 2.47
N ALA A 404 -25.26 7.23 1.87
CA ALA A 404 -25.98 6.17 2.56
C ALA A 404 -25.19 5.58 3.73
N MET A 405 -23.88 5.36 3.55
CA MET A 405 -23.02 4.83 4.61
C MET A 405 -22.78 5.86 5.71
N ILE A 406 -22.54 7.12 5.36
CA ILE A 406 -22.40 8.24 6.31
C ILE A 406 -23.66 8.38 7.16
N ASP A 407 -24.84 8.31 6.53
CA ASP A 407 -26.13 8.39 7.22
C ASP A 407 -26.29 7.26 8.25
N MET A 408 -25.96 6.02 7.87
CA MET A 408 -25.98 4.86 8.77
C MET A 408 -25.01 4.98 9.94
N VAL A 409 -23.86 5.62 9.76
CA VAL A 409 -22.92 5.87 10.86
C VAL A 409 -23.46 6.95 11.79
N LYS A 410 -23.99 8.05 11.21
CA LYS A 410 -24.55 9.17 11.98
C LYS A 410 -25.74 8.77 12.84
N ASP A 411 -26.61 7.92 12.34
CA ASP A 411 -27.80 7.46 13.07
C ASP A 411 -27.53 6.23 13.99
N GLY A 412 -26.28 5.74 14.01
CA GLY A 412 -25.85 4.64 14.85
C GLY A 412 -26.27 3.25 14.35
N THR A 413 -26.83 3.14 13.14
CA THR A 413 -27.16 1.84 12.53
C THR A 413 -25.89 1.05 12.19
N LEU A 414 -24.82 1.72 11.75
CA LEU A 414 -23.55 1.11 11.35
C LEU A 414 -22.40 1.62 12.23
N PRO A 415 -21.58 0.75 12.84
CA PRO A 415 -20.38 1.18 13.56
C PRO A 415 -19.39 1.89 12.63
N GLY A 416 -18.79 3.00 13.08
CA GLY A 416 -17.80 3.75 12.29
C GLY A 416 -16.57 2.92 11.90
N VAL A 417 -16.16 1.96 12.74
CA VAL A 417 -15.07 1.02 12.45
C VAL A 417 -15.36 0.09 11.26
N VAL A 418 -16.64 -0.25 11.03
CA VAL A 418 -17.05 -1.04 9.87
C VAL A 418 -16.97 -0.20 8.60
N ALA A 419 -17.45 1.05 8.66
CA ALA A 419 -17.33 1.99 7.55
C ALA A 419 -15.86 2.26 7.19
N GLY A 420 -14.99 2.43 8.19
CA GLY A 420 -13.55 2.59 7.98
C GLY A 420 -12.84 1.34 7.46
N SER A 421 -13.46 0.16 7.59
CA SER A 421 -12.95 -1.11 7.06
C SER A 421 -13.46 -1.42 5.64
N PHE A 422 -14.36 -0.61 5.09
CA PHE A 422 -14.95 -0.85 3.78
C PHE A 422 -14.06 -0.32 2.67
N HIS A 423 -13.53 -1.25 1.87
CA HIS A 423 -12.73 -0.95 0.70
C HIS A 423 -13.11 -1.89 -0.45
N VAL A 424 -13.36 -1.33 -1.63
CA VAL A 424 -13.53 -2.09 -2.87
C VAL A 424 -12.19 -2.04 -3.60
N PRO A 425 -11.51 -3.19 -3.80
CA PRO A 425 -10.23 -3.22 -4.49
C PRO A 425 -10.45 -2.96 -5.98
N THR A 426 -10.31 -1.70 -6.38
CA THR A 426 -10.39 -1.29 -7.78
C THR A 426 -9.02 -0.84 -8.26
N CYS A 427 -8.52 -1.47 -9.33
CA CYS A 427 -7.40 -0.95 -10.10
C CYS A 427 -7.94 -0.45 -11.44
N ASN A 428 -8.35 0.83 -11.46
CA ASN A 428 -8.74 1.48 -12.71
C ASN A 428 -7.49 1.65 -13.56
N ARG A 429 -7.46 1.02 -14.74
CA ARG A 429 -6.30 1.05 -15.63
C ARG A 429 -6.33 2.32 -16.45
N THR A 430 -5.18 2.86 -16.82
CA THR A 430 -5.11 3.92 -17.84
C THR A 430 -4.82 3.34 -19.21
N LEU A 431 -5.30 4.02 -20.25
CA LEU A 431 -5.04 3.66 -21.63
C LEU A 431 -3.53 3.48 -21.92
N GLN A 432 -2.70 4.42 -21.47
CA GLN A 432 -1.23 4.35 -21.65
C GLN A 432 -0.60 3.14 -20.97
N GLY A 433 -0.97 2.84 -19.72
CA GLY A 433 -0.45 1.66 -19.00
C GLY A 433 -0.84 0.34 -19.68
N VAL A 434 -2.05 0.28 -20.28
CA VAL A 434 -2.47 -0.87 -21.09
C VAL A 434 -1.66 -0.94 -22.39
N HIS A 435 -1.40 0.18 -23.06
CA HIS A 435 -0.52 0.22 -24.24
C HIS A 435 0.89 -0.30 -23.92
N GLN A 436 1.51 0.19 -22.86
CA GLN A 436 2.85 -0.27 -22.43
C GLN A 436 2.87 -1.77 -22.18
N ALA A 437 1.89 -2.29 -21.44
CA ALA A 437 1.80 -3.72 -21.17
C ALA A 437 1.62 -4.56 -22.47
N ILE A 438 0.87 -4.04 -23.43
CA ILE A 438 0.67 -4.69 -24.73
C ILE A 438 1.96 -4.67 -25.57
N GLU A 439 2.65 -3.54 -25.62
CA GLU A 439 3.92 -3.40 -26.34
C GLU A 439 4.98 -4.37 -25.82
N GLU A 440 5.01 -4.60 -24.51
CA GLU A 440 5.94 -5.53 -23.87
C GLU A 440 5.66 -7.02 -24.16
N VAL A 441 4.44 -7.37 -24.59
CA VAL A 441 4.09 -8.77 -24.96
C VAL A 441 4.16 -9.02 -26.47
N ILE A 442 4.63 -8.05 -27.26
CA ILE A 442 5.03 -8.27 -28.66
C ILE A 442 6.32 -9.09 -28.68
N PRO A 443 6.46 -10.14 -29.54
CA PRO A 443 5.62 -10.47 -30.69
C PRO A 443 4.54 -11.53 -30.41
N THR A 444 4.26 -11.89 -29.16
CA THR A 444 3.30 -12.95 -28.83
C THR A 444 1.87 -12.58 -29.26
N TRP A 445 1.55 -11.28 -29.23
CA TRP A 445 0.26 -10.72 -29.62
C TRP A 445 0.43 -9.67 -30.72
N ILE A 446 -0.58 -9.59 -31.59
CA ILE A 446 -0.84 -8.44 -32.46
C ILE A 446 -2.01 -7.66 -31.85
N ALA A 447 -1.79 -6.40 -31.50
CA ALA A 447 -2.87 -5.53 -31.07
C ALA A 447 -3.59 -4.92 -32.28
N HIS A 448 -4.88 -5.21 -32.42
CA HIS A 448 -5.72 -4.63 -33.47
C HIS A 448 -6.38 -3.35 -33.00
N GLU A 449 -6.89 -3.35 -31.77
CA GLU A 449 -7.63 -2.25 -31.19
C GLU A 449 -7.23 -2.08 -29.73
N VAL A 450 -6.90 -0.84 -29.35
CA VAL A 450 -6.69 -0.43 -27.95
C VAL A 450 -7.26 0.98 -27.86
N PHE A 451 -8.43 1.11 -27.25
CA PHE A 451 -9.11 2.40 -27.15
C PHE A 451 -9.92 2.49 -25.87
N GLU A 452 -10.14 3.73 -25.44
CA GLU A 452 -11.02 4.03 -24.32
C GLU A 452 -12.39 4.46 -24.83
N GLN A 453 -13.46 4.04 -24.13
CA GLN A 453 -14.81 4.45 -24.42
C GLN A 453 -15.68 4.51 -23.17
N ASP A 454 -16.41 5.62 -23.04
CA ASP A 454 -17.47 5.78 -22.05
C ASP A 454 -18.68 4.91 -22.39
N CYS A 455 -19.08 4.08 -21.43
CA CYS A 455 -20.21 3.16 -21.52
C CYS A 455 -21.34 3.64 -20.61
N LEU A 456 -22.44 4.08 -21.21
CA LEU A 456 -23.67 4.42 -20.50
C LEU A 456 -24.42 3.15 -20.08
N HIS A 457 -24.90 3.12 -18.84
CA HIS A 457 -25.67 1.99 -18.33
C HIS A 457 -26.96 1.79 -19.15
N PRO A 458 -27.27 0.55 -19.60
CA PRO A 458 -28.36 0.29 -20.55
C PRO A 458 -29.74 0.70 -20.02
N ALA A 459 -29.94 0.68 -18.70
CA ALA A 459 -31.20 1.09 -18.06
C ALA A 459 -31.61 2.53 -18.37
N LYS A 460 -30.68 3.41 -18.80
CA LYS A 460 -31.01 4.77 -19.19
C LYS A 460 -31.94 4.80 -20.40
N LYS A 461 -31.73 3.89 -21.36
CA LYS A 461 -32.58 3.77 -22.54
C LYS A 461 -34.00 3.32 -22.16
N ASP A 462 -34.12 2.40 -21.21
CA ASP A 462 -35.41 1.92 -20.73
C ASP A 462 -36.18 3.04 -20.00
N LEU A 463 -35.48 3.82 -19.18
CA LEU A 463 -36.03 5.03 -18.55
C LEU A 463 -36.59 6.01 -19.59
N GLU A 464 -35.81 6.32 -20.63
CA GLU A 464 -36.23 7.23 -21.69
C GLU A 464 -37.46 6.72 -22.47
N LEU A 465 -37.56 5.40 -22.69
CA LEU A 465 -38.71 4.80 -23.35
C LEU A 465 -39.96 4.85 -22.46
N GLN A 466 -39.82 4.54 -21.17
CA GLN A 466 -40.91 4.58 -20.20
C GLN A 466 -41.47 5.99 -20.04
N LYS A 467 -40.61 7.01 -19.93
CA LYS A 467 -41.05 8.42 -19.85
C LYS A 467 -41.74 8.93 -21.12
N LYS A 468 -41.44 8.32 -22.29
CA LYS A 468 -42.10 8.67 -23.56
C LYS A 468 -43.44 7.95 -23.75
N SER A 469 -43.66 6.82 -23.09
CA SER A 469 -44.96 6.18 -23.04
C SER A 469 -45.81 6.84 -21.96
N ASP A 470 -46.92 7.50 -22.31
CA ASP A 470 -47.88 8.14 -21.38
C ASP A 470 -48.57 7.15 -20.39
N CYS A 471 -47.98 5.98 -20.15
CA CYS A 471 -48.56 4.86 -19.42
C CYS A 471 -48.02 4.68 -17.99
N GLN A 472 -46.98 5.41 -17.59
CA GLN A 472 -46.35 5.30 -16.27
C GLN A 472 -46.13 6.70 -15.67
N GLU A 473 -46.38 6.87 -14.37
CA GLU A 473 -46.06 8.13 -13.69
C GLU A 473 -44.54 8.36 -13.72
N ASP A 474 -44.10 9.60 -14.02
CA ASP A 474 -42.68 9.94 -14.22
C ASP A 474 -41.80 9.54 -13.03
N ASP A 475 -42.35 9.58 -11.81
CA ASP A 475 -41.68 9.15 -10.58
C ASP A 475 -41.47 7.64 -10.49
N ASP A 476 -42.41 6.82 -10.99
CA ASP A 476 -42.29 5.36 -10.97
C ASP A 476 -41.17 4.89 -11.91
N ALA A 477 -41.09 5.47 -13.11
CA ALA A 477 -40.03 5.17 -14.07
C ALA A 477 -38.65 5.55 -13.51
N SER A 478 -38.54 6.75 -12.91
CA SER A 478 -37.30 7.25 -12.30
C SER A 478 -36.88 6.39 -11.10
N ARG A 479 -37.83 5.93 -10.28
CA ARG A 479 -37.57 5.02 -9.14
C ARG A 479 -37.17 3.63 -9.61
N GLN A 480 -37.76 3.13 -10.68
CA GLN A 480 -37.36 1.88 -11.30
C GLN A 480 -35.92 1.97 -11.82
N TYR A 481 -35.55 3.06 -12.50
CA TYR A 481 -34.17 3.29 -12.95
C TYR A 481 -33.18 3.29 -11.78
N ALA A 482 -33.46 4.07 -10.73
CA ALA A 482 -32.64 4.11 -9.51
C ALA A 482 -32.45 2.72 -8.89
N ASN A 483 -33.52 1.93 -8.79
CA ASN A 483 -33.42 0.56 -8.30
C ASN A 483 -32.48 -0.29 -9.14
N VAL A 484 -32.63 -0.24 -10.48
CA VAL A 484 -31.84 -1.06 -11.41
C VAL A 484 -30.35 -0.72 -11.32
N VAL A 485 -29.99 0.56 -11.37
CA VAL A 485 -28.56 0.96 -11.37
C VAL A 485 -27.91 0.71 -10.01
N VAL A 486 -28.65 0.91 -8.90
CA VAL A 486 -28.12 0.61 -7.57
C VAL A 486 -27.98 -0.89 -7.35
N ASP A 487 -28.97 -1.70 -7.73
CA ASP A 487 -28.88 -3.16 -7.60
C ASP A 487 -27.72 -3.73 -8.43
N TRP A 488 -27.48 -3.16 -9.62
CA TRP A 488 -26.34 -3.50 -10.46
C TRP A 488 -24.99 -3.22 -9.76
N LEU A 489 -24.80 -2.04 -9.17
CA LEU A 489 -23.58 -1.74 -8.41
C LEU A 489 -23.45 -2.61 -7.15
N MET A 490 -24.56 -2.85 -6.46
CA MET A 490 -24.56 -3.66 -5.23
C MET A 490 -24.22 -5.12 -5.50
N ALA A 491 -24.51 -5.64 -6.70
CA ALA A 491 -24.04 -6.97 -7.11
C ALA A 491 -22.49 -7.09 -7.08
N VAL A 492 -21.77 -5.98 -7.26
CA VAL A 492 -20.30 -5.91 -7.16
C VAL A 492 -19.87 -5.58 -5.74
N CYS A 493 -20.49 -4.59 -5.10
CA CYS A 493 -20.02 -4.01 -3.84
C CYS A 493 -20.45 -4.79 -2.58
N ALA A 494 -21.55 -5.54 -2.62
CA ALA A 494 -22.16 -6.17 -1.44
C ALA A 494 -21.20 -7.13 -0.72
N GLY A 495 -20.44 -7.94 -1.47
CA GLY A 495 -19.48 -8.89 -0.89
C GLY A 495 -18.38 -8.19 -0.09
N TYR A 496 -17.87 -7.06 -0.60
CA TYR A 496 -16.86 -6.25 0.09
C TYR A 496 -17.43 -5.59 1.34
N PHE A 497 -18.68 -5.16 1.30
CA PHE A 497 -19.35 -4.60 2.47
C PHE A 497 -19.53 -5.64 3.57
N LEU A 498 -19.99 -6.85 3.22
CA LEU A 498 -20.10 -7.96 4.18
C LEU A 498 -18.74 -8.34 4.77
N LYS A 499 -17.68 -8.32 3.97
CA LYS A 499 -16.30 -8.50 4.46
C LYS A 499 -15.92 -7.40 5.46
N ALA A 500 -16.20 -6.14 5.16
CA ALA A 500 -15.92 -5.01 6.03
C ALA A 500 -16.67 -5.10 7.37
N VAL A 501 -17.93 -5.56 7.36
CA VAL A 501 -18.69 -5.82 8.58
C VAL A 501 -17.99 -6.87 9.44
N LYS A 502 -17.54 -7.98 8.84
CA LYS A 502 -16.82 -9.05 9.56
C LYS A 502 -15.50 -8.55 10.14
N VAL A 503 -14.69 -7.86 9.34
CA VAL A 503 -13.38 -7.35 9.77
C VAL A 503 -13.52 -6.26 10.83
N GLY A 504 -14.35 -5.24 10.60
CA GLY A 504 -14.53 -4.13 11.53
C GLY A 504 -15.24 -4.48 12.83
N SER A 505 -15.73 -5.72 12.96
CA SER A 505 -16.34 -6.25 14.18
C SER A 505 -15.57 -7.40 14.81
N ASP A 506 -14.30 -7.62 14.42
CA ASP A 506 -13.47 -8.74 14.89
C ASP A 506 -14.14 -10.11 14.73
N ASN A 507 -14.91 -10.29 13.65
CA ASN A 507 -15.73 -11.46 13.34
C ASN A 507 -16.79 -11.79 14.40
N MET A 508 -17.19 -10.83 15.23
CA MET A 508 -18.19 -11.04 16.28
C MET A 508 -19.64 -10.86 15.79
N VAL A 509 -19.85 -10.25 14.62
CA VAL A 509 -21.17 -10.03 14.02
C VAL A 509 -21.62 -11.27 13.24
N THR A 510 -22.87 -11.71 13.46
CA THR A 510 -23.46 -12.84 12.72
C THR A 510 -23.78 -12.46 11.28
N ASP A 511 -23.84 -13.45 10.38
CA ASP A 511 -24.21 -13.22 8.98
C ASP A 511 -25.59 -12.55 8.85
N GLU A 512 -26.55 -12.89 9.72
CA GLU A 512 -27.88 -12.27 9.74
C GLU A 512 -27.83 -10.75 10.03
N ILE A 513 -26.97 -10.33 10.95
CA ILE A 513 -26.79 -8.91 11.27
C ILE A 513 -26.05 -8.21 10.13
N ALA A 514 -25.05 -8.86 9.53
CA ALA A 514 -24.31 -8.31 8.38
C ALA A 514 -25.25 -8.09 7.18
N GLU A 515 -26.13 -9.04 6.89
CA GLU A 515 -27.17 -8.91 5.86
C GLU A 515 -28.16 -7.79 6.18
N LYS A 516 -28.51 -7.59 7.46
CA LYS A 516 -29.36 -6.45 7.87
C LYS A 516 -28.68 -5.11 7.61
N TYR A 517 -27.38 -5.00 7.85
CA TYR A 517 -26.62 -3.80 7.51
C TYR A 517 -26.57 -3.58 6.00
N LEU A 518 -26.30 -4.63 5.23
CA LEU A 518 -26.28 -4.56 3.77
C LEU A 518 -27.64 -4.10 3.22
N ALA A 519 -28.74 -4.72 3.66
CA ALA A 519 -30.08 -4.33 3.24
C ALA A 519 -30.41 -2.87 3.59
N GLY A 520 -29.97 -2.42 4.77
CA GLY A 520 -30.10 -1.03 5.20
C GLY A 520 -29.30 -0.05 4.34
N TRP A 521 -28.10 -0.45 3.92
CA TRP A 521 -27.23 0.34 3.05
C TRP A 521 -27.81 0.44 1.65
N VAL A 522 -28.15 -0.69 1.02
CA VAL A 522 -28.78 -0.76 -0.31
C VAL A 522 -30.04 0.10 -0.37
N LYS A 523 -30.92 0.00 0.65
CA LYS A 523 -32.15 0.78 0.71
C LYS A 523 -31.87 2.28 0.72
N ARG A 524 -30.97 2.75 1.59
CA ARG A 524 -30.61 4.16 1.69
C ARG A 524 -29.94 4.66 0.41
N THR A 525 -29.06 3.87 -0.20
CA THR A 525 -28.43 4.22 -1.49
C THR A 525 -29.48 4.46 -2.57
N LYS A 526 -30.50 3.59 -2.68
CA LYS A 526 -31.62 3.80 -3.61
C LYS A 526 -32.36 5.10 -3.34
N GLU A 527 -32.59 5.43 -2.07
CA GLU A 527 -33.26 6.67 -1.66
C GLU A 527 -32.41 7.91 -1.98
N PHE A 528 -31.11 7.90 -1.66
CA PHE A 528 -30.18 8.99 -1.98
C PHE A 528 -30.03 9.18 -3.49
N PHE A 529 -29.81 8.10 -4.25
CA PHE A 529 -29.67 8.21 -5.70
C PHE A 529 -30.94 8.75 -6.36
N PHE A 530 -32.12 8.24 -5.98
CA PHE A 530 -33.38 8.73 -6.52
C PHE A 530 -33.63 10.22 -6.19
N LYS A 531 -33.24 10.66 -4.99
CA LYS A 531 -33.51 12.02 -4.51
C LYS A 531 -32.52 13.04 -5.08
N ASP A 532 -31.24 12.73 -5.01
CA ASP A 532 -30.16 13.70 -5.23
C ASP A 532 -29.51 13.53 -6.63
N HIS A 533 -29.67 12.36 -7.26
CA HIS A 533 -29.11 12.00 -8.58
C HIS A 533 -30.20 11.47 -9.53
N ARG A 534 -31.42 12.00 -9.42
CA ARG A 534 -32.59 11.54 -10.19
C ARG A 534 -32.29 11.53 -11.68
N ASP A 535 -32.48 10.38 -12.30
CA ASP A 535 -32.27 10.15 -13.74
C ASP A 535 -30.86 10.43 -14.25
N GLU A 536 -29.86 10.60 -13.37
CA GLU A 536 -28.48 10.89 -13.76
C GLU A 536 -27.90 9.74 -14.60
N ASP A 537 -27.05 10.09 -15.57
CA ASP A 537 -26.39 9.12 -16.43
C ASP A 537 -25.35 8.33 -15.62
N VAL A 538 -25.57 7.02 -15.49
CA VAL A 538 -24.59 6.12 -14.88
C VAL A 538 -23.62 5.68 -15.97
N VAL A 539 -22.46 6.33 -16.03
CA VAL A 539 -21.42 6.11 -17.06
C VAL A 539 -20.17 5.55 -16.42
N CYS A 540 -19.51 4.63 -17.12
CA CYS A 540 -18.13 4.27 -16.82
C CYS A 540 -17.29 4.14 -18.06
N SER A 541 -16.08 4.67 -17.96
CA SER A 541 -15.06 4.57 -18.98
C SER A 541 -14.41 3.20 -18.93
N PHE A 542 -14.29 2.55 -20.08
CA PHE A 542 -13.62 1.26 -20.23
C PHE A 542 -12.51 1.36 -21.29
N ILE A 543 -11.40 0.68 -21.06
CA ILE A 543 -10.40 0.42 -22.09
C ILE A 543 -10.72 -0.92 -22.72
N PHE A 544 -10.98 -0.91 -24.02
CA PHE A 544 -11.19 -2.09 -24.83
C PHE A 544 -9.91 -2.46 -25.55
N VAL A 545 -9.57 -3.73 -25.49
CA VAL A 545 -8.40 -4.29 -26.15
C VAL A 545 -8.83 -5.47 -26.98
N ARG A 546 -8.43 -5.49 -28.25
CA ARG A 546 -8.52 -6.67 -29.12
C ARG A 546 -7.13 -7.08 -29.56
N LEU A 547 -6.72 -8.27 -29.12
CA LEU A 547 -5.47 -8.89 -29.50
C LEU A 547 -5.73 -10.11 -30.39
N GLU A 548 -4.80 -10.41 -31.29
CA GLU A 548 -4.72 -11.65 -32.05
C GLU A 548 -3.43 -12.39 -31.71
N ARG A 549 -3.54 -13.68 -31.44
CA ARG A 549 -2.39 -14.52 -31.11
C ARG A 549 -1.56 -14.78 -32.36
N VAL A 550 -0.25 -14.53 -32.27
CA VAL A 550 0.71 -14.82 -33.35
C VAL A 550 1.06 -16.30 -33.44
#